data_AF-A0A3B7MLY6-F1
#
_entry.id   AF-A0A3B7MLY6-F1
#
_cell.length_a   1.000
_cell.length_b   1.000
_cell.length_c   1.000
_cell.angle_alpha   90.00
_cell.angle_beta   90.00
_cell.angle_gamma   90.00
#
_symmetry.space_group_name_H-M   'P 1'
#
loop_
_entity.id
_entity.type
_entity.pdbx_description
1 polymer ?
#
loop_
_entity_poly.entity_id
_entity_poly.type
_entity_poly.pdbx_seq_one_letter_code
_entity_poly.pdbx_strand_id
1 'polypeptide(L)'
;MSNHSTAALEPVLTIHKRLNELNSVISFCRDELKIYQRRLEEVVSKNTGKDILAQVEHFQNQFILQGEQLDVLEHKVNLRRNELEKLGKDPAIGALRVPEGGLEDELKATEQNHTETRKQFYRFLANVY
;
A
#
# COMPACT_ATOMS: atom_id res chain seq x y z
N MET A 1 -33.41 5.02 8.87
CA MET A 1 -32.94 5.46 10.21
C MET A 1 -31.43 5.40 10.18
N SER A 2 -30.74 6.54 10.28
CA SER A 2 -29.31 6.63 9.98
C SER A 2 -28.48 6.50 11.25
N ASN A 3 -28.06 5.28 11.58
CA ASN A 3 -27.10 5.06 12.66
C ASN A 3 -25.70 5.50 12.21
N HIS A 4 -25.41 6.80 12.32
CA HIS A 4 -24.04 7.28 12.23
C HIS A 4 -23.23 6.69 13.37
N SER A 5 -22.08 6.09 13.04
CA SER A 5 -21.29 5.24 13.94
C SER A 5 -20.91 5.95 15.24
N THR A 6 -21.14 5.28 16.37
CA THR A 6 -20.46 5.55 17.63
C THR A 6 -18.97 5.24 17.48
N ALA A 7 -18.20 6.20 16.96
CA ALA A 7 -16.75 6.08 16.82
C ALA A 7 -16.12 5.72 18.19
N ALA A 8 -15.38 4.61 18.26
CA ALA A 8 -14.91 4.05 19.53
C ALA A 8 -13.85 4.94 20.23
N LEU A 9 -13.52 4.61 21.49
CA LEU A 9 -12.23 4.98 22.08
C LEU A 9 -11.23 3.89 21.69
N GLU A 10 -10.30 4.17 20.78
CA GLU A 10 -9.14 3.29 20.52
C GLU A 10 -7.97 3.69 21.45
N PRO A 11 -7.40 2.77 22.24
CA PRO A 11 -6.19 3.05 23.02
C PRO A 11 -4.98 3.34 22.13
N VAL A 12 -4.09 4.24 22.57
CA VAL A 12 -2.85 4.62 21.84
C VAL A 12 -1.99 3.41 21.46
N LEU A 13 -1.92 2.38 22.31
CA LEU A 13 -1.23 1.12 22.03
C LEU A 13 -1.85 0.35 20.84
N THR A 14 -3.19 0.34 20.72
CA THR A 14 -3.90 -0.26 19.59
C THR A 14 -3.58 0.50 18.31
N ILE A 15 -3.59 1.84 18.34
CA ILE A 15 -3.25 2.65 17.16
C ILE A 15 -1.79 2.40 16.73
N HIS A 16 -0.83 2.34 17.66
CA HIS A 16 0.56 1.97 17.33
C HIS A 16 0.67 0.57 16.69
N LYS A 17 -0.10 -0.42 17.18
CA LYS A 17 -0.15 -1.76 16.58
C LYS A 17 -0.69 -1.69 15.15
N ARG A 18 -1.83 -1.02 14.94
CA ARG A 18 -2.44 -0.79 13.62
C ARG A 18 -1.44 -0.13 12.66
N LEU A 19 -0.78 0.97 13.03
CA LEU A 19 0.22 1.64 12.16
C LEU A 19 1.42 0.76 11.79
N ASN A 20 1.83 -0.17 12.67
CA ASN A 20 2.92 -1.09 12.36
C ASN A 20 2.46 -2.24 11.44
N GLU A 21 1.20 -2.68 11.57
CA GLU A 21 0.56 -3.62 10.65
C GLU A 21 0.41 -2.99 9.24
N LEU A 22 -0.06 -1.73 9.14
CA LEU A 22 -0.12 -0.99 7.87
C LEU A 22 1.26 -0.87 7.20
N ASN A 23 2.31 -0.46 7.94
CA ASN A 23 3.68 -0.38 7.39
C ASN A 23 4.22 -1.75 6.94
N SER A 24 3.77 -2.84 7.56
CA SER A 24 4.19 -4.20 7.18
C SER A 24 3.58 -4.60 5.83
N VAL A 25 2.30 -4.29 5.60
CA VAL A 25 1.63 -4.51 4.31
C VAL A 25 2.24 -3.63 3.21
N ILE A 26 2.48 -2.34 3.49
CA ILE A 26 3.11 -1.41 2.53
C ILE A 26 4.50 -1.93 2.10
N SER A 27 5.30 -2.41 3.06
CA SER A 27 6.61 -3.01 2.79
C SER A 27 6.50 -4.26 1.93
N PHE A 28 5.55 -5.16 2.25
CA PHE A 28 5.30 -6.38 1.49
C PHE A 28 4.90 -6.11 0.03
N CYS A 29 3.95 -5.20 -0.21
CA CYS A 29 3.56 -4.80 -1.57
C CYS A 29 4.74 -4.16 -2.34
N ARG A 30 5.58 -3.35 -1.68
CA ARG A 30 6.77 -2.76 -2.31
C ARG A 30 7.82 -3.82 -2.67
N ASP A 31 7.93 -4.91 -1.91
CA ASP A 31 8.80 -6.04 -2.25
C ASP A 31 8.22 -6.95 -3.35
N GLU A 32 6.90 -7.17 -3.39
CA GLU A 32 6.24 -7.82 -4.54
C GLU A 32 6.47 -7.01 -5.84
N LEU A 33 6.35 -5.67 -5.83
CA LEU A 33 6.65 -4.84 -6.99
C LEU A 33 8.09 -5.00 -7.51
N LYS A 34 9.09 -5.08 -6.62
CA LYS A 34 10.50 -5.35 -7.02
C LYS A 34 10.67 -6.71 -7.68
N ILE A 35 9.90 -7.73 -7.26
CA ILE A 35 9.89 -9.05 -7.89
C ILE A 35 9.23 -8.98 -9.28
N TYR A 36 8.16 -8.19 -9.44
CA TYR A 36 7.50 -8.05 -10.73
C TYR A 36 8.36 -7.28 -11.73
N GLN A 37 9.03 -6.20 -11.31
CA GLN A 37 9.97 -5.44 -12.14
C GLN A 37 11.06 -6.34 -12.73
N ARG A 38 11.75 -7.14 -11.91
CA ARG A 38 12.78 -8.09 -12.38
C ARG A 38 12.26 -9.13 -13.36
N ARG A 39 11.06 -9.68 -13.12
CA ARG A 39 10.40 -10.62 -14.05
C ARG A 39 10.03 -9.93 -15.38
N LEU A 40 9.71 -8.64 -15.34
CA LEU A 40 9.38 -7.86 -16.53
C LEU A 40 10.64 -7.49 -17.33
N GLU A 41 11.75 -7.18 -16.66
CA GLU A 41 13.09 -7.02 -17.26
C GLU A 41 13.52 -8.31 -17.99
N GLU A 42 13.33 -9.48 -17.37
CA GLU A 42 13.55 -10.77 -18.01
C GLU A 42 12.74 -10.93 -19.29
N VAL A 43 11.44 -10.61 -19.27
CA VAL A 43 10.57 -10.68 -20.45
C VAL A 43 11.09 -9.79 -21.57
N VAL A 44 11.46 -8.54 -21.28
CA VAL A 44 12.03 -7.60 -22.25
C VAL A 44 13.33 -8.14 -22.86
N SER A 45 14.22 -8.71 -22.04
CA SER A 45 15.49 -9.27 -22.54
C SER A 45 15.33 -10.42 -23.54
N LYS A 46 14.15 -11.05 -23.58
CA LYS A 46 13.84 -12.24 -24.39
C LYS A 46 12.87 -11.97 -25.54
N ASN A 47 12.20 -10.80 -25.56
CA ASN A 47 11.08 -10.53 -26.48
C ASN A 47 11.21 -9.17 -27.20
N THR A 48 11.17 -9.21 -28.53
CA THR A 48 11.19 -8.01 -29.40
C THR A 48 9.87 -7.76 -30.15
N GLY A 49 8.85 -8.59 -29.92
CA GLY A 49 7.52 -8.44 -30.52
C GLY A 49 6.79 -7.20 -29.98
N LYS A 50 6.30 -6.34 -30.88
CA LYS A 50 5.67 -5.06 -30.52
C LYS A 50 4.52 -5.20 -29.54
N ASP A 51 3.68 -6.23 -29.71
CA ASP A 51 2.50 -6.47 -28.87
C ASP A 51 2.87 -6.93 -27.45
N ILE A 52 4.05 -7.53 -27.28
CA ILE A 52 4.62 -7.86 -25.96
C ILE A 52 5.21 -6.60 -25.33
N LEU A 53 5.94 -5.78 -26.11
CA LEU A 53 6.53 -4.52 -25.63
C LEU A 53 5.47 -3.50 -25.19
N ALA A 54 4.32 -3.42 -25.87
CA ALA A 54 3.19 -2.59 -25.45
C ALA A 54 2.58 -3.07 -24.11
N GLN A 55 2.50 -4.38 -23.88
CA GLN A 55 2.07 -4.92 -22.58
C GLN A 55 3.13 -4.69 -21.49
N VAL A 56 4.43 -4.75 -21.84
CA VAL A 56 5.52 -4.37 -20.92
C VAL A 56 5.36 -2.93 -20.46
N GLU A 57 5.21 -1.98 -21.39
CA GLU A 57 5.05 -0.55 -21.08
C GLU A 57 3.83 -0.33 -20.16
N HIS A 58 2.73 -1.04 -20.42
CA HIS A 58 1.54 -1.01 -19.56
C HIS A 58 1.85 -1.47 -18.12
N PHE A 59 2.55 -2.59 -17.93
CA PHE A 59 2.94 -3.05 -16.59
C PHE A 59 3.99 -2.16 -15.91
N GLN A 60 4.96 -1.61 -16.65
CA GLN A 60 5.92 -0.63 -16.11
C GLN A 60 5.18 0.59 -15.53
N ASN A 61 4.24 1.16 -16.29
CA ASN A 61 3.43 2.30 -15.85
C ASN A 61 2.54 1.95 -14.64
N GLN A 62 1.94 0.75 -14.59
CA GLN A 62 1.21 0.29 -13.38
C GLN A 62 2.12 0.19 -12.15
N PHE A 63 3.34 -0.37 -12.30
CA PHE A 63 4.26 -0.57 -11.18
C PHE A 63 4.82 0.75 -10.64
N ILE A 64 5.05 1.74 -11.50
CA ILE A 64 5.44 3.11 -11.09
C ILE A 64 4.31 3.74 -10.26
N LEU A 65 3.07 3.74 -10.76
CA LEU A 65 1.93 4.34 -10.07
C LEU A 65 1.62 3.66 -8.72
N GLN A 66 1.76 2.32 -8.63
CA GLN A 66 1.63 1.63 -7.34
C GLN A 66 2.80 1.93 -6.39
N GLY A 67 4.01 2.15 -6.90
CA GLY A 67 5.15 2.64 -6.10
C GLY A 67 4.85 4.00 -5.46
N GLU A 68 4.42 4.97 -6.27
CA GLU A 68 4.01 6.31 -5.80
C GLU A 68 2.87 6.24 -4.77
N GLN A 69 1.88 5.37 -4.98
CA GLN A 69 0.79 5.15 -4.03
C GLN A 69 1.28 4.61 -2.68
N LEU A 70 2.24 3.67 -2.69
CA LEU A 70 2.85 3.10 -1.48
C LEU A 70 3.72 4.13 -0.74
N ASP A 71 4.46 4.98 -1.47
CA ASP A 71 5.28 6.05 -0.89
C ASP A 71 4.40 7.11 -0.20
N VAL A 72 3.26 7.49 -0.80
CA VAL A 72 2.26 8.38 -0.17
C VAL A 72 1.65 7.76 1.08
N LEU A 73 1.29 6.48 1.04
CA LEU A 73 0.76 5.76 2.21
C LEU A 73 1.78 5.71 3.36
N GLU A 74 3.03 5.36 3.07
CA GLU A 74 4.11 5.34 4.06
C GLU A 74 4.35 6.72 4.67
N HIS A 75 4.35 7.78 3.86
CA HIS A 75 4.46 9.15 4.37
C HIS A 75 3.34 9.48 5.35
N LYS A 76 2.09 9.12 5.02
CA LYS A 76 0.93 9.34 5.92
C LYS A 76 1.02 8.52 7.21
N VAL A 77 1.42 7.25 7.15
CA VAL A 77 1.62 6.42 8.36
C VAL A 77 2.75 6.97 9.23
N ASN A 78 3.84 7.44 8.62
CA ASN A 78 4.95 8.04 9.35
C ASN A 78 4.56 9.39 9.98
N LEU A 79 3.76 10.23 9.30
CA LEU A 79 3.15 11.43 9.89
C LEU A 79 2.26 11.07 11.09
N ARG A 80 1.39 10.06 10.94
CA ARG A 80 0.50 9.58 12.02
C ARG A 80 1.27 9.04 13.22
N ARG A 81 2.40 8.35 13.02
CA ARG A 81 3.30 7.92 14.10
C ARG A 81 3.94 9.11 14.81
N ASN A 82 4.44 10.10 14.05
CA ASN A 82 5.01 11.34 14.58
C ASN A 82 4.00 12.20 15.36
N GLU A 83 2.70 12.06 15.09
CA GLU A 83 1.63 12.64 15.91
C GLU A 83 1.50 11.90 17.24
N LEU A 84 1.30 10.57 17.22
CA LEU A 84 1.17 9.76 18.44
C LEU A 84 2.36 9.93 19.40
N GLU A 85 3.59 10.00 18.87
CA GLU A 85 4.80 10.24 19.66
C GLU A 85 4.87 11.62 20.33
N LYS A 86 4.08 12.60 19.86
CA LYS A 86 3.91 13.90 20.52
C LYS A 86 2.82 13.81 21.59
N LEU A 87 1.69 13.17 21.28
CA LEU A 87 0.59 12.98 22.24
C LEU A 87 1.06 12.18 23.48
N GLY A 88 1.86 11.13 23.28
CA GLY A 88 2.39 10.30 24.37
C GLY A 88 3.45 10.98 25.26
N LYS A 89 3.89 12.21 24.97
CA LYS A 89 4.83 12.99 25.80
C LYS A 89 4.12 13.98 26.74
N ASP A 90 2.82 14.18 26.58
CA ASP A 90 2.00 15.01 27.46
C ASP A 90 0.96 14.12 28.18
N PRO A 91 1.06 13.93 29.52
CA PRO A 91 0.14 13.08 30.27
C PRO A 91 -1.34 13.49 30.21
N ALA A 92 -1.65 14.76 29.95
CA ALA A 92 -3.04 15.23 29.79
C ALA A 92 -3.58 14.90 28.39
N ILE A 93 -2.71 14.84 27.37
CA ILE A 93 -3.05 14.53 25.98
C ILE A 93 -2.93 13.02 25.67
N GLY A 94 -2.21 12.24 26.48
CA GLY A 94 -2.17 10.78 26.38
C GLY A 94 -3.54 10.08 26.54
N ALA A 95 -4.54 10.78 27.09
CA ALA A 95 -5.94 10.35 27.17
C ALA A 95 -6.82 10.86 26.02
N LEU A 96 -6.27 11.64 25.07
CA LEU A 96 -7.04 12.31 24.03
C LEU A 96 -7.41 11.34 22.90
N ARG A 97 -8.71 11.08 22.72
CA ARG A 97 -9.28 10.29 21.62
C ARG A 97 -8.89 10.91 20.27
N VAL A 98 -7.93 10.31 19.58
CA VAL A 98 -7.54 10.73 18.22
C VAL A 98 -8.55 10.16 17.21
N PRO A 99 -9.04 10.94 16.23
CA PRO A 99 -9.98 10.43 15.23
C PRO A 99 -9.41 9.28 14.40
N GLU A 100 -10.30 8.36 14.01
CA GLU A 100 -10.03 7.33 13.01
C GLU A 100 -9.80 8.00 11.65
N GLY A 101 -8.75 7.59 10.94
CA GLY A 101 -8.36 8.17 9.65
C GLY A 101 -8.37 7.10 8.58
N GLY A 102 -8.86 7.43 7.38
CA GLY A 102 -9.10 6.50 6.27
C GLY A 102 -7.88 5.81 5.64
N LEU A 103 -6.72 5.76 6.34
CA LEU A 103 -5.53 5.01 5.91
C LEU A 103 -5.82 3.53 5.67
N GLU A 104 -6.79 2.97 6.38
CA GLU A 104 -7.17 1.56 6.25
C GLU A 104 -8.03 1.33 4.99
N ASP A 105 -8.91 2.27 4.63
CA ASP A 105 -9.63 2.24 3.35
C ASP A 105 -8.70 2.52 2.16
N GLU A 106 -7.77 3.47 2.29
CA GLU A 106 -6.74 3.74 1.27
C GLU A 106 -5.81 2.54 1.07
N LEU A 107 -5.34 1.90 2.15
CA LEU A 107 -4.51 0.70 2.05
C LEU A 107 -5.30 -0.45 1.42
N LYS A 108 -6.53 -0.69 1.86
CA LYS A 108 -7.40 -1.75 1.33
C LYS A 108 -7.69 -1.58 -0.17
N ALA A 109 -7.89 -0.34 -0.63
CA ALA A 109 -7.97 -0.04 -2.06
C ALA A 109 -6.65 -0.33 -2.80
N THR A 110 -5.51 -0.07 -2.15
CA THR A 110 -4.16 -0.36 -2.68
C THR A 110 -3.89 -1.87 -2.73
N GLU A 111 -4.27 -2.65 -1.71
CA GLU A 111 -4.18 -4.11 -1.69
C GLU A 111 -5.05 -4.76 -2.78
N GLN A 112 -6.24 -4.20 -3.03
CA GLN A 112 -7.13 -4.66 -4.10
C GLN A 112 -6.52 -4.38 -5.49
N ASN A 113 -6.02 -3.16 -5.71
CA ASN A 113 -5.28 -2.76 -6.92
C ASN A 113 -4.08 -3.70 -7.16
N HIS A 114 -3.21 -3.86 -6.15
CA HIS A 114 -2.03 -4.71 -6.20
C HIS A 114 -2.38 -6.19 -6.44
N THR A 115 -3.42 -6.71 -5.79
CA THR A 115 -3.91 -8.08 -5.98
C THR A 115 -4.45 -8.33 -7.38
N GLU A 116 -5.05 -7.33 -8.03
CA GLU A 116 -5.55 -7.46 -9.40
C GLU A 116 -4.42 -7.33 -10.43
N THR A 117 -3.53 -6.34 -10.30
CA THR A 117 -2.28 -6.24 -11.07
C THR A 117 -1.47 -7.53 -10.98
N ARG A 118 -1.33 -8.14 -9.79
CA ARG A 118 -0.69 -9.45 -9.60
C ARG A 118 -1.32 -10.53 -10.49
N LYS A 119 -2.64 -10.69 -10.48
CA LYS A 119 -3.33 -11.69 -11.33
C LYS A 119 -3.10 -11.43 -12.82
N GLN A 120 -3.18 -10.18 -13.25
CA GLN A 120 -3.01 -9.79 -14.65
C GLN A 120 -1.57 -10.03 -15.11
N PHE A 121 -0.60 -9.65 -14.28
CA PHE A 121 0.82 -9.86 -14.54
C PHE A 121 1.18 -11.35 -14.61
N TYR A 122 0.73 -12.19 -13.67
CA TYR A 122 0.99 -13.64 -13.75
C TYR A 122 0.31 -14.31 -14.95
N ARG A 123 -0.85 -13.84 -15.41
CA ARG A 123 -1.47 -14.28 -16.68
C ARG A 123 -0.64 -13.85 -17.90
N PHE A 124 -0.13 -12.63 -17.91
CA PHE A 124 0.77 -12.13 -18.96
C PHE A 124 2.05 -12.97 -19.04
N LEU A 125 2.72 -13.22 -17.90
CA LEU A 125 3.90 -14.09 -17.86
C LEU A 125 3.60 -15.50 -18.40
N ALA A 126 2.46 -16.08 -18.04
CA ALA A 126 2.05 -17.41 -18.52
C ALA A 126 1.69 -17.48 -20.02
N ASN A 127 1.64 -16.35 -20.72
CA ASN A 127 1.44 -16.26 -22.17
C ASN A 127 2.74 -15.90 -22.94
N VAL A 128 3.85 -15.63 -22.23
CA VAL A 128 5.11 -15.08 -22.78
C VAL A 128 6.35 -15.92 -22.42
N TYR A 129 6.22 -16.87 -21.49
CA TYR A 129 7.16 -17.97 -21.25
C TYR A 129 6.68 -19.26 -21.93
#